data_AF-A0A9N9CWE5-F1
#
_entry.id   AF-A0A9N9CWE5-F1
#
_cell.length_a   1.000
_cell.length_b   1.000
_cell.length_c   1.000
_cell.angle_alpha   90.00
_cell.angle_beta   90.00
_cell.angle_gamma   90.00
#
_symmetry.space_group_name_H-M   'P 1'
#
loop_
_entity.id
_entity.type
_entity.pdbx_description
1 polymer ?
#
loop_
_entity_poly.entity_id
_entity_poly.type
_entity_poly.pdbx_seq_one_letter_code
_entity_poly.pdbx_strand_id
1 'polypeptide(L)'
;EVKELLNQYIVHYGLEMDIINISNKIYFRTNGYKGLVGACFRAIETEVMPGECELSSDGWVEYSSTRLIKFIKGSGAFKSITRAINGLSQNKTDLIGNILHYSSYTCHELDDDELDFLLAEGLIRSKDVNEVHKELECSSLILRSTILSMISGPEFEAINPPLSTDEVDTQWLIENIIEHIAVQHVFAQQALNNNNSPSEYAFQAEFTSILKYLLSTVYPDLQYRVIVEARDKDANENSLKRIDILISANNQPAYGFELTVEANQRKFDEHVVRTVCYRDIHKCRIFVINICTNDKLVDYFGQKHEDVVPLHVLYNIDKGTADIIYEDRKKLVHIKRSSWQIMLN
;
A
#
# COMPACT_ATOMS: atom_id res chain seq x y z
N GLU A 1 4.14 -26.45 7.94
CA GLU A 1 4.01 -25.62 9.15
C GLU A 1 2.69 -24.84 9.26
N VAL A 2 2.44 -23.72 8.55
CA VAL A 2 1.21 -22.90 8.75
C VAL A 2 -0.09 -23.72 8.64
N LYS A 3 -0.21 -24.56 7.61
CA LYS A 3 -1.33 -25.49 7.41
C LYS A 3 -1.52 -26.45 8.59
N GLU A 4 -0.43 -27.01 9.10
CA GLU A 4 -0.46 -27.99 10.19
C GLU A 4 -0.90 -27.33 11.51
N LEU A 5 -0.38 -26.13 11.79
CA LEU A 5 -0.78 -25.37 12.97
C LEU A 5 -2.27 -24.98 12.91
N LEU A 6 -2.75 -24.54 11.74
CA LEU A 6 -4.16 -24.23 11.55
C LEU A 6 -5.04 -25.48 11.71
N ASN A 7 -4.59 -26.63 11.21
CA ASN A 7 -5.29 -27.90 11.39
C ASN A 7 -5.37 -28.32 12.85
N GLN A 8 -4.30 -28.13 13.64
CA GLN A 8 -4.32 -28.41 15.09
C GLN A 8 -5.35 -27.54 15.81
N TYR A 9 -5.41 -26.24 15.48
CA TYR A 9 -6.40 -25.31 16.03
C TYR A 9 -7.84 -25.78 15.72
N ILE A 10 -8.12 -26.11 14.46
CA ILE A 10 -9.45 -26.54 14.01
C ILE A 10 -9.88 -27.84 14.69
N VAL A 11 -8.99 -28.84 14.75
CA VAL A 11 -9.27 -30.13 15.41
C VAL A 11 -9.53 -29.93 16.90
N HIS A 12 -8.80 -29.03 17.56
CA HIS A 12 -8.98 -28.75 18.99
C HIS A 12 -10.34 -28.13 19.31
N TYR A 13 -10.82 -27.21 18.46
CA TYR A 13 -12.06 -26.47 18.68
C TYR A 13 -13.28 -27.02 17.91
N GLY A 14 -13.11 -28.08 17.11
CA GLY A 14 -14.21 -28.70 16.35
C GLY A 14 -14.80 -27.80 15.27
N LEU A 15 -13.96 -27.00 14.61
CA LEU A 15 -14.39 -26.02 13.61
C LEU A 15 -14.40 -26.61 12.19
N GLU A 16 -15.14 -25.99 11.28
CA GLU A 16 -15.06 -26.25 9.84
C GLU A 16 -14.39 -25.05 9.14
N MET A 17 -13.41 -25.32 8.27
CA MET A 17 -12.65 -24.24 7.63
C MET A 17 -12.02 -24.73 6.32
N ASP A 18 -11.94 -23.84 5.33
CA ASP A 18 -11.12 -24.07 4.12
C ASP A 18 -9.62 -23.95 4.44
N ILE A 19 -9.08 -25.00 5.08
CA ILE A 19 -7.72 -25.04 5.62
C ILE A 19 -6.68 -24.71 4.55
N ILE A 20 -6.82 -25.28 3.35
CA ILE A 20 -5.81 -25.14 2.30
C ILE A 20 -5.74 -23.70 1.83
N ASN A 21 -6.87 -23.10 1.46
CA ASN A 21 -6.85 -21.75 0.92
C ASN A 21 -6.55 -20.70 2.00
N ILE A 22 -7.08 -20.86 3.21
CA ILE A 22 -6.82 -19.92 4.30
C ILE A 22 -5.36 -19.99 4.75
N SER A 23 -4.79 -21.19 4.93
CA SER A 23 -3.37 -21.31 5.31
C SER A 23 -2.43 -20.76 4.22
N ASN A 24 -2.74 -20.97 2.94
CA ASN A 24 -1.98 -20.38 1.83
C ASN A 24 -2.06 -18.85 1.85
N LYS A 25 -3.25 -18.26 2.04
CA LYS A 25 -3.43 -16.80 2.13
C LYS A 25 -2.71 -16.21 3.34
N ILE A 26 -2.73 -16.89 4.49
CA ILE A 26 -1.97 -16.48 5.68
C ILE A 26 -0.46 -16.56 5.41
N TYR A 27 0.01 -17.65 4.83
CA TYR A 27 1.43 -17.81 4.49
C TYR A 27 1.89 -16.73 3.52
N PHE A 28 1.14 -16.48 2.44
CA PHE A 28 1.46 -15.45 1.45
C PHE A 28 1.59 -14.07 2.08
N ARG A 29 0.68 -13.70 2.99
CA ARG A 29 0.73 -12.40 3.67
C ARG A 29 1.83 -12.31 4.73
N THR A 30 2.13 -13.40 5.44
CA THR A 30 3.05 -13.41 6.59
C THR A 30 4.45 -13.91 6.26
N ASN A 31 4.66 -14.49 5.08
CA ASN A 31 5.85 -15.26 4.71
C ASN A 31 6.25 -16.33 5.75
N GLY A 32 5.28 -16.82 6.54
CA GLY A 32 5.51 -17.81 7.59
C GLY A 32 6.11 -17.28 8.90
N TYR A 33 6.27 -15.96 9.07
CA TYR A 33 6.80 -15.39 10.32
C TYR A 33 5.89 -15.71 11.51
N LYS A 34 6.41 -16.52 12.45
CA LYS A 34 5.62 -17.12 13.54
C LYS A 34 4.79 -16.13 14.34
N GLY A 35 5.36 -14.96 14.68
CA GLY A 35 4.64 -13.91 15.40
C GLY A 35 3.43 -13.35 14.63
N LEU A 36 3.57 -13.18 13.31
CA LEU A 36 2.51 -12.67 12.43
C LEU A 36 1.48 -13.76 12.07
N VAL A 37 1.93 -15.00 11.87
CA VAL A 37 1.04 -16.18 11.73
C VAL A 37 0.17 -16.34 12.97
N GLY A 38 0.77 -16.27 14.17
CA GLY A 38 0.04 -16.33 15.43
C GLY A 38 -0.95 -15.17 15.60
N ALA A 39 -0.62 -13.97 15.12
CA ALA A 39 -1.55 -12.85 15.10
C ALA A 39 -2.75 -13.10 14.16
N CYS A 40 -2.54 -13.69 12.98
CA CYS A 40 -3.64 -14.10 12.10
C CYS A 40 -4.55 -15.15 12.77
N PHE A 41 -3.98 -16.16 13.43
CA PHE A 41 -4.79 -17.18 14.13
C PHE A 41 -5.58 -16.59 15.29
N ARG A 42 -4.98 -15.66 16.05
CA ARG A 42 -5.71 -14.95 17.10
C ARG A 42 -6.85 -14.12 16.52
N ALA A 43 -6.64 -13.46 15.37
CA ALA A 43 -7.70 -12.71 14.69
C ALA A 43 -8.87 -13.63 14.30
N ILE A 44 -8.57 -14.81 13.77
CA ILE A 44 -9.58 -15.84 13.47
C ILE A 44 -10.36 -16.18 14.73
N GLU A 45 -9.66 -16.52 15.81
CA GLU A 45 -10.26 -16.94 17.08
C GLU A 45 -11.13 -15.86 17.73
N THR A 46 -10.67 -14.61 17.74
CA THR A 46 -11.28 -13.56 18.57
C THR A 46 -12.17 -12.58 17.81
N GLU A 47 -12.05 -12.48 16.48
CA GLU A 47 -12.83 -11.53 15.69
C GLU A 47 -13.63 -12.14 14.54
N VAL A 48 -13.18 -13.25 13.96
CA VAL A 48 -13.84 -13.85 12.78
C VAL A 48 -14.79 -14.98 13.17
N MET A 49 -14.33 -15.87 14.05
CA MET A 49 -15.05 -17.07 14.47
C MET A 49 -15.79 -17.02 15.82
N PRO A 50 -15.87 -15.92 16.61
CA PRO A 50 -16.66 -15.93 17.84
C PRO A 50 -18.14 -16.29 17.60
N GLY A 51 -18.53 -17.49 18.04
CA GLY A 51 -19.90 -17.99 17.87
C GLY A 51 -20.19 -18.60 16.50
N GLU A 52 -19.20 -18.66 15.60
CA GLU A 52 -19.31 -19.27 14.28
C GLU A 52 -18.69 -20.67 14.27
N CYS A 53 -19.23 -21.54 13.40
CA CYS A 53 -18.72 -22.90 13.23
C CYS A 53 -17.96 -23.11 11.91
N GLU A 54 -18.12 -22.20 10.93
CA GLU A 54 -17.54 -22.31 9.60
C GLU A 54 -16.81 -21.02 9.18
N LEU A 55 -15.61 -21.15 8.60
CA LEU A 55 -14.92 -20.04 7.91
C LEU A 55 -14.56 -20.41 6.47
N SER A 56 -15.17 -19.69 5.53
CA SER A 56 -14.82 -19.77 4.11
C SER A 56 -13.59 -18.92 3.77
N SER A 57 -12.96 -19.23 2.63
CA SER A 57 -11.83 -18.45 2.11
C SER A 57 -12.21 -16.99 1.81
N ASP A 58 -13.45 -16.75 1.40
CA ASP A 58 -13.96 -15.41 1.06
C ASP A 58 -14.24 -14.61 2.32
N GLY A 59 -14.81 -15.22 3.36
CA GLY A 59 -14.97 -14.58 4.67
C GLY A 59 -13.63 -14.14 5.28
N TRP A 60 -12.59 -14.98 5.12
CA TRP A 60 -11.23 -14.57 5.49
C TRP A 60 -10.70 -13.40 4.65
N VAL A 61 -10.98 -13.35 3.34
CA VAL A 61 -10.56 -12.23 2.48
C VAL A 61 -11.23 -10.94 2.90
N GLU A 62 -12.54 -10.96 3.14
CA GLU A 62 -13.32 -9.80 3.57
C GLU A 62 -12.79 -9.21 4.88
N TYR A 63 -12.54 -10.08 5.87
CA TYR A 63 -11.94 -9.64 7.13
C TYR A 63 -10.51 -9.14 6.94
N SER A 64 -9.68 -9.89 6.20
CA SER A 64 -8.25 -9.61 6.09
C SER A 64 -7.93 -8.36 5.28
N SER A 65 -8.78 -7.97 4.33
CA SER A 65 -8.60 -6.76 3.51
C SER A 65 -8.86 -5.48 4.29
N THR A 66 -9.74 -5.50 5.29
CA THR A 66 -10.20 -4.28 5.98
C THR A 66 -9.78 -4.17 7.45
N ARG A 67 -9.75 -5.30 8.18
CA ARG A 67 -9.65 -5.29 9.66
C ARG A 67 -8.34 -5.87 10.18
N LEU A 68 -7.72 -6.80 9.46
CA LEU A 68 -6.56 -7.53 9.96
C LEU A 68 -5.37 -6.62 10.28
N ILE A 69 -5.10 -5.58 9.48
CA ILE A 69 -4.03 -4.61 9.78
C ILE A 69 -4.27 -3.93 11.13
N LYS A 70 -5.52 -3.50 11.39
CA LYS A 70 -5.90 -2.88 12.67
C LYS A 70 -5.71 -3.85 13.83
N PHE A 71 -6.10 -5.11 13.64
CA PHE A 71 -5.89 -6.15 14.65
C PHE A 71 -4.41 -6.36 14.96
N ILE A 72 -3.57 -6.48 13.92
CA ILE A 72 -2.14 -6.70 14.06
C ILE A 72 -1.46 -5.52 14.74
N LYS A 73 -1.85 -4.27 14.46
CA LYS A 73 -1.36 -3.09 15.19
C LYS A 73 -1.56 -3.21 16.71
N GLY A 74 -2.65 -3.84 17.14
CA GLY A 74 -2.94 -4.07 18.56
C GLY A 74 -2.11 -5.19 19.20
N SER A 75 -1.50 -6.05 18.39
CA SER A 75 -0.81 -7.27 18.84
C SER A 75 0.50 -6.97 19.56
N GLY A 76 0.87 -7.84 20.51
CA GLY A 76 2.15 -7.74 21.23
C GLY A 76 3.37 -7.88 20.31
N ALA A 77 3.29 -8.75 19.30
CA ALA A 77 4.36 -8.95 18.33
C ALA A 77 4.67 -7.66 17.56
N PHE A 78 3.64 -7.01 17.03
CA PHE A 78 3.81 -5.77 16.29
C PHE A 78 4.25 -4.61 17.18
N LYS A 79 3.72 -4.51 18.41
CA LYS A 79 4.19 -3.51 19.40
C LYS A 79 5.67 -3.66 19.75
N SER A 80 6.22 -4.87 19.70
CA SER A 80 7.65 -5.11 19.87
C SER A 80 8.44 -4.53 18.69
N ILE A 81 7.99 -4.83 17.47
CA ILE A 81 8.57 -4.33 16.22
C ILE A 81 8.57 -2.80 16.18
N THR A 82 7.45 -2.14 16.51
CA THR A 82 7.38 -0.67 16.52
C THR A 82 8.30 -0.05 17.56
N ARG A 83 8.47 -0.70 18.73
CA ARG A 83 9.43 -0.25 19.74
C ARG A 83 10.86 -0.34 19.24
N ALA A 84 11.20 -1.41 18.51
CA ALA A 84 12.50 -1.56 17.87
C ALA A 84 12.73 -0.45 16.82
N ILE A 85 11.73 -0.17 15.99
CA ILE A 85 11.76 0.91 14.98
C ILE A 85 12.06 2.27 15.63
N ASN A 86 11.44 2.60 16.76
CA ASN A 86 11.65 3.87 17.44
C ASN A 86 13.04 4.02 18.07
N GLY A 87 13.78 2.92 18.25
CA GLY A 87 15.14 2.90 18.78
C GLY A 87 16.23 2.89 17.70
N LEU A 88 15.86 3.00 16.42
CA LEU A 88 16.81 2.92 15.31
C LEU A 88 17.67 4.18 15.17
N SER A 89 18.91 3.99 14.70
CA SER A 89 19.75 5.09 14.22
C SER A 89 19.13 5.74 12.97
N GLN A 90 19.53 6.97 12.64
CA GLN A 90 19.01 7.65 11.44
C GLN A 90 19.27 6.83 10.17
N ASN A 91 20.46 6.23 10.04
CA ASN A 91 20.82 5.38 8.89
C ASN A 91 19.84 4.19 8.74
N LYS A 92 19.46 3.53 9.84
CA LYS A 92 18.50 2.42 9.83
C LYS A 92 17.09 2.89 9.49
N THR A 93 16.70 4.06 10.01
CA THR A 93 15.42 4.69 9.67
C THR A 93 15.35 5.02 8.18
N ASP A 94 16.42 5.57 7.61
CA ASP A 94 16.52 5.89 6.18
C ASP A 94 16.50 4.62 5.33
N LEU A 95 17.15 3.54 5.78
CA LEU A 95 17.11 2.23 5.11
C LEU A 95 15.68 1.67 5.06
N ILE A 96 14.98 1.62 6.21
CA ILE A 96 13.58 1.20 6.25
C ILE A 96 12.73 2.12 5.38
N GLY A 97 13.00 3.42 5.40
CA GLY A 97 12.32 4.39 4.56
C GLY A 97 12.45 4.05 3.09
N ASN A 98 13.66 3.82 2.60
CA ASN A 98 13.91 3.42 1.22
C ASN A 98 13.21 2.11 0.84
N ILE A 99 13.24 1.10 1.72
CA ILE A 99 12.52 -0.17 1.51
C ILE A 99 11.01 0.06 1.41
N LEU A 100 10.45 0.94 2.24
CA LEU A 100 9.03 1.28 2.21
C LEU A 100 8.65 2.10 0.97
N HIS A 101 9.57 2.89 0.43
CA HIS A 101 9.35 3.71 -0.77
C HIS A 101 9.42 2.90 -2.06
N TYR A 102 10.52 2.16 -2.21
CA TYR A 102 10.89 1.50 -3.46
C TYR A 102 10.60 0.01 -3.42
N SER A 103 9.99 -0.48 -2.33
CA SER A 103 9.63 -1.86 -2.02
C SER A 103 10.81 -2.80 -1.71
N SER A 104 12.00 -2.46 -2.19
CA SER A 104 13.28 -3.09 -1.87
C SER A 104 14.41 -2.07 -1.90
N TYR A 105 15.55 -2.44 -1.33
CA TYR A 105 16.78 -1.66 -1.37
C TYR A 105 17.97 -2.58 -1.64
N THR A 106 18.76 -2.26 -2.67
CA THR A 106 19.97 -3.02 -3.01
C THR A 106 21.20 -2.34 -2.41
N CYS A 107 21.97 -3.10 -1.64
CA CYS A 107 23.18 -2.61 -0.99
C CYS A 107 24.40 -3.47 -1.33
N HIS A 108 25.56 -2.82 -1.38
CA HIS A 108 26.88 -3.45 -1.31
C HIS A 108 27.25 -3.57 0.17
N GLU A 109 27.76 -4.74 0.60
CA GLU A 109 28.27 -5.04 1.97
C GLU A 109 27.93 -3.99 3.04
N LEU A 110 26.85 -4.23 3.79
CA LEU A 110 26.46 -3.36 4.91
C LEU A 110 27.33 -3.67 6.14
N ASP A 111 27.47 -2.68 7.03
CA ASP A 111 27.98 -2.88 8.38
C ASP A 111 27.09 -3.92 9.10
N ASP A 112 27.66 -5.10 9.39
CA ASP A 112 26.93 -6.33 9.73
C ASP A 112 26.03 -6.14 10.97
N ASP A 113 26.51 -5.44 12.00
CA ASP A 113 25.79 -5.29 13.28
C ASP A 113 24.43 -4.56 13.12
N GLU A 114 24.37 -3.59 12.20
CA GLU A 114 23.16 -2.79 11.99
C GLU A 114 22.09 -3.54 11.20
N LEU A 115 22.52 -4.36 10.23
CA LEU A 115 21.65 -5.20 9.42
C LEU A 115 21.16 -6.42 10.19
N ASP A 116 22.05 -7.05 10.97
CA ASP A 116 21.75 -8.22 11.79
C ASP A 116 20.63 -7.95 12.78
N PHE A 117 20.60 -6.75 13.37
CA PHE A 117 19.49 -6.34 14.23
C PHE A 117 18.14 -6.34 13.50
N LEU A 118 18.08 -5.74 12.30
CA LEU A 118 16.84 -5.67 11.53
C LEU A 118 16.37 -7.05 11.04
N LEU A 119 17.32 -7.94 10.70
CA LEU A 119 17.04 -9.32 10.35
C LEU A 119 16.56 -10.13 11.57
N ALA A 120 17.20 -9.95 12.73
CA ALA A 120 16.86 -10.66 13.97
C ALA A 120 15.48 -10.25 14.52
N GLU A 121 15.13 -8.97 14.43
CA GLU A 121 13.79 -8.47 14.78
C GLU A 121 12.72 -8.85 13.74
N GLY A 122 13.11 -9.49 12.63
CA GLY A 122 12.20 -9.89 11.56
C GLY A 122 11.55 -8.70 10.86
N LEU A 123 12.21 -7.54 10.85
CA LEU A 123 11.75 -6.34 10.15
C LEU A 123 11.96 -6.46 8.64
N ILE A 124 13.11 -7.00 8.27
CA ILE A 124 13.52 -7.18 6.89
C ILE A 124 13.88 -8.63 6.61
N ARG A 125 13.97 -8.95 5.33
CA ARG A 125 14.63 -10.14 4.79
C ARG A 125 15.68 -9.71 3.79
N SER A 126 16.72 -10.52 3.65
CA SER A 126 17.75 -10.35 2.63
C SER A 126 17.68 -11.46 1.60
N LYS A 127 18.00 -11.13 0.36
CA LYS A 127 18.18 -12.06 -0.75
C LYS A 127 19.47 -11.71 -1.47
N ASP A 128 20.30 -12.72 -1.72
CA ASP A 128 21.52 -12.52 -2.51
C ASP A 128 21.15 -12.26 -3.98
N VAL A 129 21.63 -11.14 -4.52
CA VAL A 129 21.47 -10.78 -5.93
C VAL A 129 22.67 -11.29 -6.74
N ASN A 130 23.86 -11.14 -6.18
CA ASN A 130 25.12 -11.69 -6.67
C ASN A 130 26.09 -11.83 -5.48
N GLU A 131 27.33 -12.25 -5.74
CA GLU A 131 28.36 -12.46 -4.69
C GLU A 131 28.65 -11.21 -3.84
N VAL A 132 28.26 -10.01 -4.30
CA VAL A 132 28.62 -8.73 -3.70
C VAL A 132 27.39 -7.93 -3.23
N HIS A 133 26.21 -8.20 -3.78
CA HIS A 133 25.01 -7.39 -3.55
C HIS A 133 23.89 -8.20 -2.91
N LYS A 134 23.26 -7.60 -1.90
CA LYS A 134 22.05 -8.09 -1.26
C LYS A 134 20.88 -7.16 -1.56
N GLU A 135 19.72 -7.74 -1.82
CA GLU A 135 18.45 -7.04 -1.89
C GLU A 135 17.73 -7.20 -0.54
N LEU A 136 17.32 -6.07 0.04
CA LEU A 136 16.61 -5.99 1.30
C LEU A 136 15.15 -5.64 1.07
N GLU A 137 14.26 -6.31 1.78
CA GLU A 137 12.81 -6.10 1.69
C GLU A 137 12.17 -6.21 3.07
N CYS A 138 10.95 -5.69 3.25
CA CYS A 138 10.16 -6.05 4.42
C CYS A 138 10.00 -7.58 4.49
N SER A 139 10.10 -8.12 5.70
CA SER A 139 10.06 -9.57 5.94
C SER A 139 8.79 -10.26 5.44
N SER A 140 7.68 -9.53 5.39
CA SER A 140 6.38 -9.99 4.90
C SER A 140 5.51 -8.84 4.38
N LEU A 141 4.53 -9.17 3.54
CA LEU A 141 3.56 -8.22 3.00
C LEU A 141 2.70 -7.58 4.09
N ILE A 142 2.30 -8.37 5.09
CA ILE A 142 1.47 -7.87 6.17
C ILE A 142 2.25 -6.92 7.08
N LEU A 143 3.55 -7.17 7.29
CA LEU A 143 4.40 -6.22 8.01
C LEU A 143 4.53 -4.92 7.23
N ARG A 144 4.85 -4.99 5.93
CA ARG A 144 4.92 -3.82 5.04
C ARG A 144 3.63 -3.00 5.09
N SER A 145 2.49 -3.65 4.91
CA SER A 145 1.16 -3.05 4.99
C SER A 145 0.93 -2.36 6.34
N THR A 146 1.33 -3.02 7.43
CA THR A 146 1.13 -2.48 8.79
C THR A 146 2.02 -1.28 9.05
N ILE A 147 3.30 -1.30 8.64
CA ILE A 147 4.20 -0.14 8.76
C ILE A 147 3.75 1.02 7.86
N LEU A 148 3.39 0.76 6.59
CA LEU A 148 2.84 1.80 5.69
C LEU A 148 1.54 2.42 6.26
N SER A 149 0.73 1.63 6.95
CA SER A 149 -0.46 2.16 7.61
C SER A 149 -0.14 2.97 8.88
N MET A 150 1.12 3.04 9.35
CA MET A 150 1.58 3.92 10.44
C MET A 150 2.35 5.15 9.97
N ILE A 151 3.04 5.09 8.83
CA ILE A 151 3.81 6.24 8.34
C ILE A 151 2.92 7.46 8.14
N SER A 152 3.31 8.62 8.64
CA SER A 152 2.63 9.87 8.30
C SER A 152 3.35 10.51 7.12
N GLY A 153 2.57 11.22 6.30
CA GLY A 153 3.14 12.04 5.25
C GLY A 153 3.97 13.19 5.82
N PRO A 154 4.75 13.86 4.96
CA PRO A 154 5.45 15.09 5.35
C PRO A 154 4.47 16.15 5.86
N GLU A 155 4.95 17.04 6.72
CA GLU A 155 4.22 18.28 7.02
C GLU A 155 4.32 19.25 5.85
N PHE A 156 3.21 19.92 5.50
CA PHE A 156 3.18 20.94 4.45
C PHE A 156 2.98 22.33 5.07
N GLU A 157 3.70 23.33 4.56
CA GLU A 157 3.66 24.69 5.12
C GLU A 157 2.33 25.44 4.88
N ALA A 158 1.54 25.05 3.87
CA ALA A 158 0.19 25.60 3.66
C ALA A 158 -0.69 24.69 2.78
N ILE A 159 -1.80 24.21 3.34
CA ILE A 159 -2.90 23.56 2.60
C ILE A 159 -4.11 24.48 2.65
N ASN A 160 -4.64 24.86 1.50
CA ASN A 160 -5.92 25.58 1.42
C ASN A 160 -7.05 24.55 1.38
N PRO A 161 -7.85 24.41 2.46
CA PRO A 161 -8.92 23.42 2.50
C PRO A 161 -9.99 23.70 1.43
N PRO A 162 -10.81 22.70 1.06
CA PRO A 162 -11.98 22.90 0.21
C PRO A 162 -13.01 23.83 0.88
N LEU A 163 -14.02 24.24 0.11
CA LEU A 163 -15.11 25.10 0.61
C LEU A 163 -15.94 24.47 1.73
N SER A 164 -16.04 23.14 1.75
CA SER A 164 -16.68 22.37 2.82
C SER A 164 -15.82 21.18 3.19
N THR A 165 -15.76 20.88 4.49
CA THR A 165 -15.06 19.73 5.08
C THR A 165 -16.02 18.72 5.71
N ASP A 166 -17.33 18.86 5.50
CA ASP A 166 -18.35 17.96 6.03
C ASP A 166 -18.36 16.60 5.30
N GLU A 167 -17.86 16.59 4.07
CA GLU A 167 -17.64 15.40 3.25
C GLU A 167 -16.29 15.53 2.53
N VAL A 168 -15.71 14.39 2.13
CA VAL A 168 -14.44 14.41 1.38
C VAL A 168 -14.67 14.88 -0.05
N ASP A 169 -14.14 16.05 -0.38
CA ASP A 169 -13.97 16.46 -1.77
C ASP A 169 -12.81 15.65 -2.38
N THR A 170 -13.17 14.54 -3.04
CA THR A 170 -12.20 13.62 -3.65
C THR A 170 -11.39 14.25 -4.77
N GLN A 171 -11.96 15.22 -5.48
CA GLN A 171 -11.23 15.91 -6.54
C GLN A 171 -10.17 16.81 -5.92
N TRP A 172 -10.56 17.68 -4.99
CA TRP A 172 -9.63 18.56 -4.29
C TRP A 172 -8.52 17.73 -3.63
N LEU A 173 -8.88 16.57 -3.07
CA LEU A 173 -7.92 15.64 -2.45
C LEU A 173 -6.91 15.11 -3.48
N ILE A 174 -7.36 14.59 -4.62
CA ILE A 174 -6.47 14.08 -5.67
C ILE A 174 -5.58 15.21 -6.21
N GLU A 175 -6.14 16.38 -6.50
CA GLU A 175 -5.38 17.54 -7.00
C GLU A 175 -4.27 17.95 -6.04
N ASN A 176 -4.59 18.04 -4.73
CA ASN A 176 -3.59 18.35 -3.70
C ASN A 176 -2.57 17.23 -3.52
N ILE A 177 -2.95 15.96 -3.67
CA ILE A 177 -1.98 14.87 -3.63
C ILE A 177 -0.98 15.03 -4.79
N ILE A 178 -1.45 15.19 -6.02
CA ILE A 178 -0.60 15.33 -7.20
C ILE A 178 0.33 16.56 -7.09
N GLU A 179 -0.16 17.68 -6.57
CA GLU A 179 0.68 18.87 -6.30
C GLU A 179 1.88 18.60 -5.38
N HIS A 180 1.76 17.62 -4.48
CA HIS A 180 2.76 17.34 -3.44
C HIS A 180 3.51 16.03 -3.67
N ILE A 181 3.33 15.34 -4.79
CA ILE A 181 4.12 14.15 -5.13
C ILE A 181 5.52 14.56 -5.58
N ALA A 182 6.54 13.97 -4.95
CA ALA A 182 7.93 14.08 -5.39
C ALA A 182 8.19 13.13 -6.57
N VAL A 183 7.61 13.45 -7.72
CA VAL A 183 7.54 12.62 -8.92
C VAL A 183 8.89 12.13 -9.46
N GLN A 184 9.98 12.84 -9.20
CA GLN A 184 11.35 12.43 -9.50
C GLN A 184 11.70 11.08 -8.86
N HIS A 185 11.08 10.72 -7.73
CA HIS A 185 11.24 9.41 -7.11
C HIS A 185 10.44 8.31 -7.80
N VAL A 186 9.28 8.66 -8.38
CA VAL A 186 8.49 7.71 -9.18
C VAL A 186 9.27 7.28 -10.43
N PHE A 187 10.07 8.19 -11.01
CA PHE A 187 10.88 7.94 -12.20
C PHE A 187 12.38 7.74 -11.88
N ALA A 188 12.76 7.57 -10.61
CA ALA A 188 14.13 7.34 -10.22
C ALA A 188 14.62 5.94 -10.64
N GLN A 189 15.93 5.77 -10.81
CA GLN A 189 16.52 4.49 -11.18
C GLN A 189 16.15 3.36 -10.21
N GLN A 190 16.06 3.67 -8.91
CA GLN A 190 15.67 2.73 -7.85
C GLN A 190 14.18 2.32 -7.93
N ALA A 191 13.35 3.13 -8.60
CA ALA A 191 11.93 2.85 -8.78
C ALA A 191 11.64 2.09 -10.08
N LEU A 192 12.66 1.72 -10.88
CA LEU A 192 12.44 0.97 -12.11
C LEU A 192 12.24 -0.51 -11.83
N ASN A 193 11.29 -1.11 -12.52
CA ASN A 193 11.15 -2.55 -12.62
C ASN A 193 12.29 -3.15 -13.47
N ASN A 194 12.43 -4.48 -13.47
CA ASN A 194 13.43 -5.21 -14.28
C ASN A 194 13.39 -4.90 -15.78
N ASN A 195 12.24 -4.44 -16.29
CA ASN A 195 12.07 -4.03 -17.68
C ASN A 195 12.38 -2.54 -17.94
N ASN A 196 13.01 -1.85 -16.98
CA ASN A 196 13.30 -0.41 -16.98
C ASN A 196 12.07 0.50 -17.07
N SER A 197 10.85 -0.03 -16.83
CA SER A 197 9.67 0.82 -16.68
C SER A 197 9.50 1.27 -15.23
N PRO A 198 8.97 2.48 -14.99
CA PRO A 198 8.66 2.93 -13.63
C PRO A 198 7.73 1.97 -12.89
N SER A 199 8.02 1.74 -11.62
CA SER A 199 7.20 0.93 -10.71
C SER A 199 5.98 1.70 -10.25
N GLU A 200 4.84 1.01 -10.21
CA GLU A 200 3.61 1.53 -9.62
C GLU A 200 3.77 1.74 -8.12
N TYR A 201 4.59 0.91 -7.47
CA TYR A 201 4.76 0.90 -6.03
C TYR A 201 5.26 2.24 -5.49
N ALA A 202 6.27 2.86 -6.14
CA ALA A 202 6.83 4.13 -5.70
C ALA A 202 5.77 5.25 -5.75
N PHE A 203 4.99 5.31 -6.83
CA PHE A 203 3.86 6.23 -6.96
C PHE A 203 2.81 5.97 -5.86
N GLN A 204 2.47 4.70 -5.61
CA GLN A 204 1.50 4.34 -4.59
C GLN A 204 1.97 4.68 -3.16
N ALA A 205 3.27 4.53 -2.87
CA ALA A 205 3.86 4.88 -1.58
C ALA A 205 3.84 6.40 -1.33
N GLU A 206 4.23 7.20 -2.33
CA GLU A 206 4.12 8.67 -2.31
C GLU A 206 2.67 9.11 -2.09
N PHE A 207 1.75 8.59 -2.92
CA PHE A 207 0.33 8.91 -2.87
C PHE A 207 -0.27 8.59 -1.49
N THR A 208 0.00 7.39 -0.95
CA THR A 208 -0.49 6.95 0.35
C THR A 208 -0.04 7.87 1.48
N SER A 209 1.23 8.28 1.46
CA SER A 209 1.81 9.11 2.51
C SER A 209 1.12 10.48 2.57
N ILE A 210 0.95 11.11 1.39
CA ILE A 210 0.32 12.42 1.26
C ILE A 210 -1.18 12.36 1.57
N LEU A 211 -1.86 11.32 1.06
CA LEU A 211 -3.28 11.05 1.33
C LEU A 211 -3.56 11.01 2.84
N LYS A 212 -2.74 10.28 3.60
CA LYS A 212 -2.87 10.17 5.06
C LYS A 212 -2.75 11.53 5.73
N TYR A 213 -1.75 12.32 5.36
CA TYR A 213 -1.52 13.64 5.92
C TYR A 213 -2.69 14.60 5.62
N LEU A 214 -3.17 14.62 4.37
CA LEU A 214 -4.29 15.48 3.98
C LEU A 214 -5.58 15.09 4.70
N LEU A 215 -5.88 13.79 4.82
CA LEU A 215 -7.06 13.34 5.55
C LEU A 215 -6.99 13.70 7.04
N SER A 216 -5.85 13.51 7.70
CA SER A 216 -5.71 13.83 9.12
C SER A 216 -5.73 15.33 9.41
N THR A 217 -5.34 16.15 8.44
CA THR A 217 -5.20 17.61 8.63
C THR A 217 -6.45 18.38 8.19
N VAL A 218 -7.04 17.99 7.06
CA VAL A 218 -8.17 18.72 6.45
C VAL A 218 -9.52 18.11 6.79
N TYR A 219 -9.57 16.80 7.03
CA TYR A 219 -10.81 16.09 7.37
C TYR A 219 -10.71 15.32 8.70
N PRO A 220 -10.19 15.94 9.79
CA PRO A 220 -9.97 15.22 11.06
C PRO A 220 -11.27 14.66 11.65
N ASP A 221 -12.38 15.39 11.50
CA ASP A 221 -13.67 15.05 12.09
C ASP A 221 -14.38 13.90 11.35
N LEU A 222 -14.03 13.64 10.09
CA LEU A 222 -14.60 12.55 9.30
C LEU A 222 -14.01 11.19 9.66
N GLN A 223 -12.89 11.16 10.40
CA GLN A 223 -12.26 9.95 10.93
C GLN A 223 -11.95 8.88 9.87
N TYR A 224 -11.63 9.30 8.64
CA TYR A 224 -11.21 8.40 7.57
C TYR A 224 -9.94 7.64 7.97
N ARG A 225 -9.96 6.34 7.69
CA ARG A 225 -8.80 5.46 7.81
C ARG A 225 -8.30 5.12 6.43
N VAL A 226 -6.99 5.25 6.24
CA VAL A 226 -6.31 4.75 5.05
C VAL A 226 -5.89 3.30 5.30
N ILE A 227 -6.52 2.40 4.57
CA ILE A 227 -6.24 0.97 4.51
C ILE A 227 -5.28 0.76 3.34
N VAL A 228 -4.16 0.09 3.63
CA VAL A 228 -3.02 -0.04 2.72
C VAL A 228 -2.69 -1.53 2.64
N GLU A 229 -2.87 -2.17 1.49
CA GLU A 229 -2.56 -3.59 1.31
C GLU A 229 -1.42 -3.77 0.31
N ALA A 230 -0.23 -4.09 0.82
CA ALA A 230 0.88 -4.49 -0.04
C ALA A 230 0.60 -5.85 -0.69
N ARG A 231 0.89 -5.95 -1.99
CA ARG A 231 0.74 -7.14 -2.81
C ARG A 231 2.01 -7.37 -3.63
N ASP A 232 2.31 -8.64 -3.87
CA ASP A 232 3.26 -9.08 -4.89
C ASP A 232 2.45 -9.84 -5.97
N LYS A 233 2.72 -9.63 -7.26
CA LYS A 233 2.12 -10.43 -8.34
C LYS A 233 2.85 -11.79 -8.44
N ASP A 234 2.10 -12.88 -8.60
CA ASP A 234 2.61 -14.26 -8.52
C ASP A 234 3.69 -14.68 -9.56
N ALA A 235 4.67 -15.42 -9.03
CA ALA A 235 5.44 -16.57 -9.52
C ALA A 235 6.38 -16.53 -10.74
N ASN A 236 6.34 -15.55 -11.64
CA ASN A 236 7.28 -15.53 -12.78
C ASN A 236 8.18 -14.28 -12.76
N GLU A 237 9.21 -14.27 -11.90
CA GLU A 237 10.41 -13.39 -11.86
C GLU A 237 10.26 -11.86 -12.04
N ASN A 238 9.04 -11.38 -12.26
CA ASN A 238 8.61 -10.01 -12.46
C ASN A 238 7.45 -9.75 -11.49
N SER A 239 7.68 -10.01 -10.19
CA SER A 239 6.72 -9.69 -9.13
C SER A 239 6.52 -8.17 -9.12
N LEU A 240 5.54 -7.69 -9.87
CA LEU A 240 5.09 -6.31 -9.77
C LEU A 240 4.51 -6.14 -8.38
N LYS A 241 5.27 -5.45 -7.54
CA LYS A 241 4.86 -5.08 -6.19
C LYS A 241 3.91 -3.91 -6.32
N ARG A 242 2.85 -3.91 -5.52
CA ARG A 242 1.87 -2.82 -5.50
C ARG A 242 1.27 -2.64 -4.11
N ILE A 243 0.53 -1.57 -3.96
CA ILE A 243 -0.22 -1.20 -2.78
C ILE A 243 -1.65 -0.91 -3.22
N ASP A 244 -2.60 -1.73 -2.76
CA ASP A 244 -4.02 -1.41 -2.89
C ASP A 244 -4.37 -0.38 -1.80
N ILE A 245 -5.05 0.72 -2.16
CA ILE A 245 -5.36 1.85 -1.27
C ILE A 245 -6.87 2.04 -1.18
N LEU A 246 -7.40 2.01 0.04
CA LEU A 246 -8.80 2.25 0.34
C LEU A 246 -8.91 3.24 1.50
N ILE A 247 -9.78 4.24 1.38
CA ILE A 247 -10.17 5.09 2.50
C ILE A 247 -11.59 4.79 2.92
N SER A 248 -11.80 4.62 4.22
CA SER A 248 -13.11 4.33 4.79
C SER A 248 -13.28 4.97 6.15
N ALA A 249 -14.50 5.40 6.45
CA ALA A 249 -14.92 5.91 7.75
C ALA A 249 -16.30 5.33 8.09
N ASN A 250 -16.66 5.37 9.37
CA ASN A 250 -17.99 4.96 9.80
C ASN A 250 -19.02 5.96 9.24
N ASN A 251 -20.10 5.45 8.63
CA ASN A 251 -21.19 6.25 8.08
C ASN A 251 -20.77 7.26 7.00
N GLN A 252 -19.64 7.03 6.34
CA GLN A 252 -19.13 7.87 5.26
C GLN A 252 -18.88 7.02 4.01
N PRO A 253 -18.97 7.58 2.79
CA PRO A 253 -18.63 6.85 1.58
C PRO A 253 -17.17 6.37 1.60
N ALA A 254 -16.93 5.16 1.09
CA ALA A 254 -15.59 4.62 0.93
C ALA A 254 -15.04 4.95 -0.47
N TYR A 255 -13.73 5.16 -0.57
CA TYR A 255 -13.06 5.45 -1.85
C TYR A 255 -11.80 4.61 -2.02
N GLY A 256 -11.67 3.94 -3.17
CA GLY A 256 -10.47 3.22 -3.57
C GLY A 256 -9.61 4.01 -4.55
N PHE A 257 -8.31 3.75 -4.57
CA PHE A 257 -7.37 4.34 -5.51
C PHE A 257 -6.55 3.25 -6.19
N GLU A 258 -6.69 3.17 -7.51
CA GLU A 258 -5.93 2.28 -8.38
C GLU A 258 -4.94 3.12 -9.19
N LEU A 259 -3.65 2.92 -8.94
CA LEU A 259 -2.60 3.81 -9.42
C LEU A 259 -1.69 3.07 -10.39
N THR A 260 -1.48 3.66 -11.57
CA THR A 260 -0.57 3.13 -12.59
C THR A 260 0.37 4.21 -13.11
N VAL A 261 1.52 3.79 -13.63
CA VAL A 261 2.54 4.66 -14.23
C VAL A 261 2.78 4.22 -15.68
N GLU A 262 2.90 5.21 -16.58
CA GLU A 262 3.20 5.03 -18.01
C GLU A 262 2.35 3.92 -18.67
N ALA A 263 1.06 3.89 -18.35
CA ALA A 263 0.18 2.89 -18.93
C ALA A 263 0.02 3.11 -20.44
N ASN A 264 0.03 1.99 -21.18
CA ASN A 264 -0.58 1.93 -22.50
C ASN A 264 -2.04 1.50 -22.36
N GLN A 265 -2.79 1.52 -23.47
CA GLN A 265 -4.21 1.19 -23.50
C GLN A 265 -4.51 -0.17 -22.81
N ARG A 266 -3.77 -1.22 -23.18
CA ARG A 266 -3.95 -2.55 -22.61
C ARG A 266 -3.73 -2.56 -21.09
N LYS A 267 -2.63 -1.97 -20.61
CA LYS A 267 -2.33 -1.91 -19.18
C LYS A 267 -3.39 -1.11 -18.44
N PHE A 268 -3.85 0.00 -19.01
CA PHE A 268 -4.91 0.81 -18.42
C PHE A 268 -6.22 0.03 -18.28
N ASP A 269 -6.64 -0.69 -19.32
CA ASP A 269 -7.83 -1.55 -19.29
C ASP A 269 -7.70 -2.67 -18.25
N GLU A 270 -6.52 -3.28 -18.11
CA GLU A 270 -6.25 -4.29 -17.06
C GLU A 270 -6.47 -3.72 -15.65
N HIS A 271 -6.07 -2.45 -15.41
CA HIS A 271 -6.33 -1.79 -14.13
C HIS A 271 -7.81 -1.47 -13.95
N VAL A 272 -8.50 -0.96 -14.97
CA VAL A 272 -9.95 -0.69 -14.92
C VAL A 272 -10.72 -1.97 -14.59
N VAL A 273 -10.47 -3.08 -15.27
CA VAL A 273 -11.14 -4.37 -15.00
C VAL A 273 -10.88 -4.84 -13.56
N ARG A 274 -9.65 -4.70 -13.08
CA ARG A 274 -9.30 -5.06 -11.69
C ARG A 274 -10.10 -4.25 -10.67
N THR A 275 -10.32 -2.97 -10.93
CA THR A 275 -11.08 -2.11 -10.01
C THR A 275 -12.52 -2.55 -9.86
N VAL A 276 -13.15 -3.12 -10.89
CA VAL A 276 -14.54 -3.60 -10.81
C VAL A 276 -14.68 -4.67 -9.71
N CYS A 277 -13.77 -5.64 -9.66
CA CYS A 277 -13.77 -6.65 -8.60
C CYS A 277 -13.52 -6.03 -7.21
N TYR A 278 -12.58 -5.10 -7.10
CA TYR A 278 -12.25 -4.45 -5.83
C TYR A 278 -13.41 -3.58 -5.31
N ARG A 279 -14.10 -2.89 -6.22
CA ARG A 279 -15.31 -2.10 -5.96
C ARG A 279 -16.40 -2.97 -5.36
N ASP A 280 -16.63 -4.16 -5.91
CA ASP A 280 -17.68 -5.05 -5.44
C ASP A 280 -17.41 -5.57 -4.03
N ILE A 281 -16.15 -5.87 -3.72
CA ILE A 281 -15.72 -6.30 -2.38
C ILE A 281 -15.92 -5.18 -1.36
N HIS A 282 -15.56 -3.94 -1.71
CA HIS A 282 -15.50 -2.83 -0.76
C HIS A 282 -16.68 -1.85 -0.81
N LYS A 283 -17.59 -2.01 -1.77
CA LYS A 283 -18.73 -1.13 -2.05
C LYS A 283 -18.31 0.35 -2.04
N CYS A 284 -17.27 0.66 -2.80
CA CYS A 284 -16.61 1.96 -2.80
C CYS A 284 -16.55 2.56 -4.20
N ARG A 285 -16.37 3.89 -4.31
CA ARG A 285 -16.03 4.54 -5.58
C ARG A 285 -14.53 4.46 -5.80
N ILE A 286 -14.07 4.10 -7.00
CA ILE A 286 -12.65 3.91 -7.29
C ILE A 286 -12.15 4.94 -8.30
N PHE A 287 -10.99 5.54 -8.00
CA PHE A 287 -10.26 6.40 -8.93
C PHE A 287 -9.12 5.62 -9.56
N VAL A 288 -9.09 5.55 -10.90
CA VAL A 288 -7.99 4.95 -11.65
C VAL A 288 -7.10 6.07 -12.17
N ILE A 289 -5.90 6.21 -11.60
CA ILE A 289 -5.01 7.34 -11.86
C ILE A 289 -3.78 6.84 -12.60
N ASN A 290 -3.61 7.27 -13.85
CA ASN A 290 -2.39 7.02 -14.62
C ASN A 290 -1.50 8.27 -14.64
N ILE A 291 -0.31 8.18 -14.08
CA ILE A 291 0.72 9.23 -14.24
C ILE A 291 1.63 8.90 -15.42
N CYS A 292 1.85 9.88 -16.29
CA CYS A 292 2.64 9.72 -17.50
C CYS A 292 3.39 11.01 -17.87
N THR A 293 4.49 10.86 -18.59
CA THR A 293 5.33 11.96 -19.09
C THR A 293 5.06 12.29 -20.56
N ASN A 294 4.26 11.46 -21.23
CA ASN A 294 3.82 11.65 -22.61
C ASN A 294 2.30 11.61 -22.71
N ASP A 295 1.78 12.23 -23.76
CA ASP A 295 0.36 12.48 -23.98
C ASP A 295 -0.39 11.33 -24.67
N LYS A 296 0.26 10.19 -24.92
CA LYS A 296 -0.29 9.13 -25.79
C LYS A 296 -1.64 8.55 -25.33
N LEU A 297 -1.92 8.57 -24.03
CA LEU A 297 -3.12 7.98 -23.45
C LEU A 297 -4.15 9.01 -22.96
N VAL A 298 -3.85 10.32 -23.03
CA VAL A 298 -4.63 11.31 -22.25
C VAL A 298 -6.10 11.47 -22.69
N ASP A 299 -6.43 11.00 -23.91
CA ASP A 299 -7.78 11.01 -24.45
C ASP A 299 -8.49 9.64 -24.32
N TYR A 300 -7.89 8.65 -23.66
CA TYR A 300 -8.40 7.29 -23.52
C TYR A 300 -8.73 6.92 -22.07
N PHE A 301 -10.02 6.84 -21.75
CA PHE A 301 -10.50 6.59 -20.38
C PHE A 301 -10.99 5.15 -20.13
N GLY A 302 -10.72 4.21 -21.03
CA GLY A 302 -11.14 2.82 -20.89
C GLY A 302 -12.65 2.60 -21.01
N GLN A 303 -13.12 1.41 -20.62
CA GLN A 303 -14.54 1.09 -20.59
C GLN A 303 -15.23 1.81 -19.41
N LYS A 304 -16.40 2.39 -19.67
CA LYS A 304 -17.20 3.04 -18.61
C LYS A 304 -17.78 2.02 -17.65
N HIS A 305 -17.53 2.23 -16.37
CA HIS A 305 -18.16 1.50 -15.28
C HIS A 305 -18.72 2.49 -14.25
N GLU A 306 -19.88 2.17 -13.71
CA GLU A 306 -20.45 2.91 -12.58
C GLU A 306 -19.49 2.85 -11.39
N ASP A 307 -19.30 3.99 -10.74
CA ASP A 307 -18.39 4.22 -9.61
C ASP A 307 -16.89 4.04 -9.89
N VAL A 308 -16.48 3.94 -11.16
CA VAL A 308 -15.07 3.97 -11.56
C VAL A 308 -14.78 5.29 -12.29
N VAL A 309 -13.80 6.04 -11.79
CA VAL A 309 -13.40 7.35 -12.31
C VAL A 309 -11.98 7.28 -12.85
N PRO A 310 -11.80 7.08 -14.16
CA PRO A 310 -10.49 7.16 -14.80
C PRO A 310 -10.03 8.61 -14.91
N LEU A 311 -8.75 8.85 -14.65
CA LEU A 311 -8.07 10.12 -14.95
C LEU A 311 -6.60 9.93 -15.29
N HIS A 312 -6.04 10.90 -16.01
CA HIS A 312 -4.62 10.95 -16.36
C HIS A 312 -3.94 12.14 -15.69
N VAL A 313 -2.67 11.96 -15.33
CA VAL A 313 -1.80 13.01 -14.82
C VAL A 313 -0.61 13.10 -15.78
N LEU A 314 -0.66 14.08 -16.68
CA LEU A 314 0.42 14.35 -17.62
C LEU A 314 1.44 15.28 -16.97
N TYR A 315 2.58 14.72 -16.59
CA TYR A 315 3.65 15.42 -15.90
C TYR A 315 4.62 16.07 -16.89
N ASN A 316 4.91 17.36 -16.67
CA ASN A 316 5.94 18.09 -17.40
C ASN A 316 7.13 18.36 -16.47
N ILE A 317 8.19 17.55 -16.62
CA ILE A 317 9.40 17.61 -15.80
C ILE A 317 10.08 18.97 -15.90
N ASP A 318 10.24 19.48 -17.12
CA ASP A 318 10.99 20.71 -17.36
C ASP A 318 10.33 21.93 -16.71
N LYS A 319 9.00 21.92 -16.59
CA LYS A 319 8.22 23.04 -16.05
C LYS A 319 7.83 22.87 -14.59
N GLY A 320 8.01 21.68 -14.00
CA GLY A 320 7.53 21.38 -12.65
C GLY A 320 6.01 21.55 -12.53
N THR A 321 5.28 21.13 -13.56
CA THR A 321 3.81 21.23 -13.63
C THR A 321 3.20 19.90 -14.04
N ALA A 322 1.95 19.66 -13.67
CA ALA A 322 1.17 18.54 -14.19
C ALA A 322 -0.20 18.97 -14.65
N ASP A 323 -0.69 18.33 -15.71
CA ASP A 323 -2.07 18.43 -16.16
C ASP A 323 -2.85 17.23 -15.62
N ILE A 324 -3.85 17.47 -14.79
CA ILE A 324 -4.80 16.46 -14.30
C ILE A 324 -6.00 16.47 -15.24
N ILE A 325 -6.22 15.37 -15.93
CA ILE A 325 -7.13 15.24 -17.06
C ILE A 325 -8.20 14.22 -16.69
N TYR A 326 -9.42 14.71 -16.52
CA TYR A 326 -10.64 13.93 -16.37
C TYR A 326 -11.33 13.84 -17.74
N GLU A 327 -12.33 12.96 -17.88
CA GLU A 327 -13.07 12.83 -19.15
C GLU A 327 -13.75 14.15 -19.59
N ASP A 328 -14.21 14.95 -18.63
CA ASP A 328 -15.00 16.16 -18.85
C ASP A 328 -14.25 17.47 -18.59
N ARG A 329 -13.01 17.41 -18.07
CA ARG A 329 -12.25 18.61 -17.71
C ARG A 329 -10.75 18.37 -17.60
N LYS A 330 -10.02 19.48 -17.56
CA LYS A 330 -8.57 19.53 -17.37
C LYS A 330 -8.19 20.59 -16.35
N LYS A 331 -7.24 20.28 -15.47
CA LYS A 331 -6.70 21.17 -14.44
C LYS A 331 -5.18 21.17 -14.47
N LEU A 332 -4.58 22.34 -14.64
CA LEU A 332 -3.13 22.53 -14.46
C LEU A 332 -2.82 22.71 -12.98
N VAL A 333 -1.78 22.03 -12.50
CA VAL A 333 -1.23 22.15 -11.15
C VAL A 333 0.28 22.38 -11.16
N HIS A 334 0.79 23.04 -10.12
CA HIS A 334 2.22 23.29 -9.91
C HIS A 334 2.75 22.36 -8.82
N ILE A 335 3.92 21.78 -9.08
CA ILE A 335 4.51 20.75 -8.22
C ILE A 335 5.33 21.43 -7.14
N LYS A 336 4.97 21.16 -5.88
CA LYS A 336 5.49 21.89 -4.73
C LYS A 336 6.60 21.14 -3.99
N ARG A 337 6.79 19.85 -4.27
CA ARG A 337 7.65 18.98 -3.46
C ARG A 337 8.84 18.42 -4.23
N SER A 338 10.00 18.46 -3.59
CA SER A 338 11.28 17.97 -4.15
C SER A 338 11.86 16.74 -3.44
N SER A 339 11.34 16.32 -2.28
CA SER A 339 11.87 15.17 -1.55
C SER A 339 10.78 14.38 -0.83
N TRP A 340 10.96 13.07 -0.67
CA TRP A 340 10.10 12.20 0.11
C TRP A 340 10.62 12.11 1.54
N GLN A 341 9.71 12.04 2.49
CA GLN A 341 9.99 11.99 3.91
C GLN A 341 8.95 11.08 4.54
N ILE A 342 9.41 10.12 5.32
CA ILE A 342 8.57 9.31 6.20
C ILE A 342 8.70 9.86 7.61
N MET A 343 7.56 10.04 8.26
CA MET A 343 7.50 10.11 9.72
C MET A 343 6.91 8.81 10.25
N LEU A 344 7.68 8.07 11.06
CA LEU A 344 7.19 6.88 11.75
C LEU A 344 6.54 7.35 13.07
N ASN A 345 5.21 7.25 13.15
CA ASN A 345 4.42 7.66 14.32
C ASN A 345 3.98 6.45 15.16
#